data_AF-A0A9X2FCZ6-F1
#
_entry.id   AF-A0A9X2FCZ6-F1
#
_cell.length_a   1.000
_cell.length_b   1.000
_cell.length_c   1.000
_cell.angle_alpha   90.00
_cell.angle_beta   90.00
_cell.angle_gamma   90.00
#
_symmetry.space_group_name_H-M   'P 1'
#
loop_
_entity.id
_entity.type
_entity.pdbx_description
1 polymer ?
#
loop_
_entity_poly.entity_id
_entity_poly.type
_entity_poly.pdbx_seq_one_letter_code
_entity_poly.pdbx_strand_id
1 'polypeptide(L)'
;MSIAKWSLGVIAAMSMVGVATAQVTLIDPDTNNGSFEYAGGVLNTAKVQVWDGTPDVDNWTVWAGVSTAEDDSGVENTGNASDGTMIAFMQGGNAMYNMTDHVIQAGDSFVFSWDHVLRADREHTVGLVWNDGGTITSIAESEEPYSGVIETITGSYVIPGGHPSIGSTVGLGVVSPGAYPEIDNFILTVGGVPPVDGDVDGNGIVDLNDYNTIRDNFLLSPATKQQGDLVGPGDIVDLNDFLFWRANYSPPGALESSGPQSVPEPASWLIAGLGLAAIGCRKARR
;
A
#
# COMPACT_ATOMS: atom_id res chain seq x y z
N MET A 1 -61.38 -4.45 -19.04
CA MET A 1 -60.35 -3.82 -19.89
C MET A 1 -59.55 -2.88 -18.98
N SER A 2 -58.42 -3.35 -18.45
CA SER A 2 -57.62 -2.65 -17.44
C SER A 2 -56.23 -2.39 -18.05
N ILE A 3 -55.80 -1.14 -18.04
CA ILE A 3 -54.55 -0.67 -18.67
C ILE A 3 -53.51 -0.53 -17.55
N ALA A 4 -52.53 -1.43 -17.52
CA ALA A 4 -51.39 -1.37 -16.62
C ALA A 4 -50.45 -0.22 -17.04
N LYS A 5 -50.28 0.77 -16.17
CA LYS A 5 -49.28 1.85 -16.34
C LYS A 5 -47.92 1.35 -15.88
N TRP A 6 -47.00 1.16 -16.82
CA TRP A 6 -45.59 0.96 -16.55
C TRP A 6 -44.92 2.33 -16.45
N SER A 7 -44.48 2.71 -15.26
CA SER A 7 -43.64 3.89 -15.05
C SER A 7 -42.18 3.50 -15.22
N LEU A 8 -41.55 3.96 -16.31
CA LEU A 8 -40.10 3.94 -16.49
C LEU A 8 -39.48 4.87 -15.44
N GLY A 9 -38.82 4.31 -14.43
CA GLY A 9 -37.93 5.06 -13.56
C GLY A 9 -36.62 5.34 -14.30
N VAL A 10 -36.37 6.60 -14.63
CA VAL A 10 -35.05 7.04 -15.10
C VAL A 10 -34.11 7.00 -13.91
N ILE A 11 -33.25 6.00 -13.84
CA ILE A 11 -32.15 5.96 -12.88
C ILE A 11 -31.07 6.89 -13.45
N ALA A 12 -31.00 8.10 -12.94
CA ALA A 12 -29.88 8.99 -13.19
C ALA A 12 -28.68 8.47 -12.38
N ALA A 13 -27.78 7.74 -13.03
CA ALA A 13 -26.47 7.44 -12.48
C ALA A 13 -25.67 8.75 -12.44
N MET A 14 -25.69 9.45 -11.30
CA MET A 14 -24.75 10.53 -11.06
C MET A 14 -23.37 9.91 -10.81
N SER A 15 -22.52 9.90 -11.83
CA SER A 15 -21.09 9.64 -11.64
C SER A 15 -20.52 10.74 -10.75
N MET A 16 -20.26 10.42 -9.49
CA MET A 16 -19.51 11.26 -8.58
C MET A 16 -18.05 11.22 -9.05
N VAL A 17 -17.63 12.24 -9.80
CA VAL A 17 -16.20 12.44 -10.07
C VAL A 17 -15.60 12.95 -8.75
N GLY A 18 -14.98 12.05 -7.99
CA GLY A 18 -14.23 12.41 -6.80
C GLY A 18 -13.08 13.33 -7.20
N VAL A 19 -12.95 14.48 -6.54
CA VAL A 19 -11.77 15.32 -6.68
C VAL A 19 -10.65 14.59 -5.94
N ALA A 20 -9.60 14.19 -6.66
CA ALA A 20 -8.42 13.64 -6.01
C ALA A 20 -7.86 14.69 -5.04
N THR A 21 -7.85 14.36 -3.75
CA THR A 21 -7.16 15.16 -2.73
C THR A 21 -5.66 15.01 -2.95
N ALA A 22 -4.91 16.11 -2.83
CA ALA A 22 -3.46 16.02 -2.85
C ALA A 22 -2.99 15.12 -1.69
N GLN A 23 -2.08 14.20 -1.98
CA GLN A 23 -1.44 13.38 -0.96
C GLN A 23 -0.62 14.28 -0.04
N VAL A 24 -0.73 14.03 1.27
CA VAL A 24 0.06 14.71 2.29
C VAL A 24 0.82 13.65 3.07
N THR A 25 2.14 13.82 3.17
CA THR A 25 2.99 12.99 4.03
C THR A 25 2.94 13.50 5.45
N LEU A 26 2.63 12.60 6.38
CA LEU A 26 2.46 12.88 7.81
C LEU A 26 3.60 12.30 8.65
N ILE A 27 4.14 11.16 8.24
CA ILE A 27 5.34 10.52 8.79
C ILE A 27 6.17 10.02 7.60
N ASP A 28 7.46 10.31 7.59
CA ASP A 28 8.51 9.75 6.72
C ASP A 28 9.89 10.00 7.38
N PRO A 29 11.03 9.60 6.79
CA PRO A 29 12.35 9.88 7.36
C PRO A 29 12.62 11.36 7.70
N ASP A 30 12.11 12.28 6.88
CA ASP A 30 12.35 13.73 7.01
C ASP A 30 11.27 14.44 7.83
N THR A 31 10.09 13.82 7.95
CA THR A 31 8.85 14.33 8.51
C THR A 31 8.47 13.43 9.67
N ASN A 32 8.58 13.94 10.89
CA ASN A 32 8.18 13.19 12.08
C ASN A 32 9.02 11.92 12.34
N ASN A 33 10.27 11.87 11.85
CA ASN A 33 11.30 10.90 12.24
C ASN A 33 10.93 9.42 12.03
N GLY A 34 10.43 9.07 10.84
CA GLY A 34 10.05 7.71 10.47
C GLY A 34 11.21 6.71 10.41
N SER A 35 12.44 7.18 10.23
CA SER A 35 13.67 6.37 10.19
C SER A 35 14.48 6.37 11.49
N PHE A 36 13.94 6.94 12.57
CA PHE A 36 14.57 6.87 13.89
C PHE A 36 15.96 7.53 14.02
N GLU A 37 16.35 8.34 13.03
CA GLU A 37 17.67 8.96 12.96
C GLU A 37 17.85 10.08 13.98
N TYR A 38 16.79 10.67 14.52
CA TYR A 38 16.89 11.83 15.41
C TYR A 38 16.53 11.51 16.86
N ALA A 39 17.33 12.04 17.78
CA ALA A 39 17.05 11.98 19.21
C ALA A 39 17.34 13.32 19.90
N GLY A 40 16.32 13.96 20.48
CA GLY A 40 16.39 15.29 21.06
C GLY A 40 16.67 16.40 20.03
N GLY A 41 16.20 16.25 18.79
CA GLY A 41 16.42 17.18 17.68
C GLY A 41 17.81 17.11 17.04
N VAL A 42 18.61 16.08 17.36
CA VAL A 42 19.97 15.90 16.85
C VAL A 42 20.10 14.52 16.23
N LEU A 43 20.86 14.43 15.13
CA LEU A 43 21.19 13.14 14.51
C LEU A 43 21.80 12.20 15.57
N ASN A 44 21.10 11.11 15.83
CA ASN A 44 21.48 10.08 16.76
C ASN A 44 22.54 9.18 16.13
N THR A 45 23.56 8.86 16.91
CA THR A 45 24.63 7.93 16.50
C THR A 45 24.92 6.89 17.58
N ALA A 46 24.08 6.84 18.62
CA ALA A 46 24.24 5.99 19.78
C ALA A 46 22.96 5.20 20.06
N LYS A 47 23.13 4.03 20.70
CA LYS A 47 22.01 3.22 21.15
C LYS A 47 21.23 3.97 22.24
N VAL A 48 19.91 4.03 22.10
CA VAL A 48 18.95 4.46 23.12
C VAL A 48 18.09 3.25 23.47
N GLN A 49 17.99 2.91 24.76
CA GLN A 49 17.29 1.71 25.24
C GLN A 49 15.96 2.03 25.94
N VAL A 50 15.42 3.22 25.69
CA VAL A 50 14.10 3.65 26.11
C VAL A 50 13.46 4.47 24.99
N TRP A 51 12.16 4.31 24.77
CA TRP A 51 11.41 5.14 23.82
C TRP A 51 11.10 6.52 24.38
N ASP A 52 11.06 6.64 25.70
CA ASP A 52 10.85 7.88 26.45
C ASP A 52 12.07 8.17 27.34
N GLY A 53 12.84 9.22 27.02
CA GLY A 53 14.10 9.44 27.75
C GLY A 53 14.85 10.72 27.45
N THR A 54 16.10 10.79 27.91
CA THR A 54 17.03 11.85 27.51
C THR A 54 18.37 11.23 27.12
N PRO A 55 18.75 11.23 25.82
CA PRO A 55 17.96 11.77 24.69
C PRO A 55 16.74 10.89 24.37
N ASP A 56 15.67 11.54 23.91
CA ASP A 56 14.41 10.91 23.52
C ASP A 56 14.44 10.60 22.02
N VAL A 57 13.78 9.54 21.54
CA VAL A 57 13.65 9.32 20.09
C VAL A 57 12.57 10.26 19.58
N ASP A 58 12.92 11.19 18.70
CA ASP A 58 12.00 12.30 18.37
C ASP A 58 10.68 11.77 17.81
N ASN A 59 9.58 12.24 18.39
CA ASN A 59 8.18 11.95 18.01
C ASN A 59 7.67 10.53 18.26
N TRP A 60 8.52 9.63 18.75
CA TRP A 60 8.11 8.31 19.19
C TRP A 60 7.93 8.30 20.70
N THR A 61 6.85 7.67 21.19
CA THR A 61 6.54 7.66 22.62
C THR A 61 6.02 6.29 23.02
N VAL A 62 6.35 5.83 24.23
CA VAL A 62 5.77 4.62 24.80
C VAL A 62 4.24 4.70 24.83
N TRP A 63 3.58 3.65 24.35
CA TRP A 63 2.13 3.56 24.37
C TRP A 63 1.62 3.12 25.75
N ALA A 64 1.48 4.09 26.65
CA ALA A 64 1.02 3.86 28.02
C ALA A 64 -0.32 3.09 28.05
N GLY A 65 -0.37 2.01 28.83
CA GLY A 65 -1.55 1.14 28.97
C GLY A 65 -1.64 0.01 27.94
N VAL A 66 -0.88 0.08 26.85
CA VAL A 66 -0.70 -1.02 25.89
C VAL A 66 0.67 -1.68 26.09
N SER A 67 1.72 -0.88 26.28
CA SER A 67 3.03 -1.37 26.66
C SER A 67 2.99 -2.01 28.05
N THR A 68 3.58 -3.19 28.16
CA THR A 68 3.75 -3.96 29.40
C THR A 68 5.23 -4.16 29.75
N ALA A 69 6.15 -3.67 28.92
CA ALA A 69 7.59 -3.74 29.11
C ALA A 69 8.27 -2.53 28.45
N GLU A 70 9.12 -1.79 29.16
CA GLU A 70 9.67 -0.49 28.69
C GLU A 70 11.20 -0.45 28.68
N ASP A 71 11.87 -1.32 29.43
CA ASP A 71 13.30 -1.14 29.79
C ASP A 71 14.35 -1.62 28.75
N ASP A 72 13.95 -2.29 27.67
CA ASP A 72 14.88 -2.81 26.65
C ASP A 72 14.29 -2.65 25.25
N SER A 73 13.90 -1.43 24.92
CA SER A 73 13.37 -1.05 23.59
C SER A 73 13.78 0.35 23.24
N GLY A 74 14.04 0.63 21.98
CA GLY A 74 14.51 1.93 21.53
C GLY A 74 15.18 1.82 20.18
N VAL A 75 16.28 2.53 19.98
CA VAL A 75 16.96 2.60 18.68
C VAL A 75 18.42 2.21 18.79
N GLU A 76 18.95 1.51 17.79
CA GLU A 76 20.37 1.16 17.74
C GLU A 76 20.92 1.11 16.31
N ASN A 77 22.24 1.17 16.17
CA ASN A 77 22.91 1.01 14.87
C ASN A 77 23.41 -0.43 14.76
N THR A 78 22.63 -1.29 14.09
CA THR A 78 22.99 -2.71 13.84
C THR A 78 23.74 -2.91 12.53
N GLY A 79 23.76 -1.90 11.65
CA GLY A 79 24.14 -2.04 10.25
C GLY A 79 23.04 -2.64 9.36
N ASN A 80 21.85 -2.90 9.90
CA ASN A 80 20.69 -3.40 9.17
C ASN A 80 19.60 -2.33 9.00
N ALA A 81 19.90 -1.04 9.15
CA ALA A 81 18.90 0.00 8.87
C ALA A 81 18.53 -0.04 7.37
N SER A 82 17.25 0.07 7.07
CA SER A 82 16.72 0.19 5.70
C SER A 82 16.80 1.63 5.19
N ASP A 83 16.70 2.61 6.09
CA ASP A 83 16.96 4.02 5.85
C ASP A 83 17.91 4.57 6.92
N GLY A 84 18.86 5.42 6.52
CA GLY A 84 19.83 5.97 7.47
C GLY A 84 20.78 4.94 8.09
N THR A 85 20.93 4.97 9.41
CA THR A 85 21.89 4.17 10.19
C THR A 85 21.32 3.54 11.46
N MET A 86 20.16 4.00 11.92
CA MET A 86 19.49 3.60 13.12
C MET A 86 18.31 2.69 12.78
N ILE A 87 17.97 1.78 13.70
CA ILE A 87 16.79 0.92 13.58
C ILE A 87 16.08 0.88 14.93
N ALA A 88 14.75 0.79 14.91
CA ALA A 88 13.97 0.53 16.11
C ALA A 88 14.05 -0.95 16.50
N PHE A 89 14.20 -1.23 17.79
CA PHE A 89 14.09 -2.58 18.37
C PHE A 89 13.10 -2.59 19.54
N MET A 90 12.28 -3.64 19.66
CA MET A 90 11.22 -3.70 20.68
C MET A 90 11.23 -5.04 21.44
N GLN A 91 11.41 -5.05 22.75
CA GLN A 91 11.22 -6.29 23.50
C GLN A 91 9.75 -6.74 23.49
N GLY A 92 9.53 -8.02 23.81
CA GLY A 92 8.17 -8.55 23.91
C GLY A 92 7.35 -7.85 24.99
N GLY A 93 6.14 -7.46 24.61
CA GLY A 93 5.23 -6.68 25.42
C GLY A 93 5.42 -5.16 25.31
N ASN A 94 6.39 -4.67 24.54
CA ASN A 94 6.55 -3.23 24.30
C ASN A 94 5.55 -2.72 23.25
N ALA A 95 5.13 -1.46 23.42
CA ALA A 95 4.35 -0.74 22.42
C ALA A 95 4.75 0.73 22.39
N MET A 96 4.75 1.32 21.20
CA MET A 96 5.06 2.74 20.97
C MET A 96 4.14 3.34 19.91
N TYR A 97 4.08 4.66 19.85
CA TYR A 97 3.34 5.37 18.82
C TYR A 97 4.05 6.63 18.38
N ASN A 98 3.66 7.14 17.20
CA ASN A 98 4.06 8.42 16.63
C ASN A 98 2.82 9.18 16.16
N MET A 99 2.46 10.25 16.87
CA MET A 99 1.26 11.06 16.58
C MET A 99 1.58 12.19 15.59
N THR A 100 0.56 12.58 14.82
CA THR A 100 0.63 13.69 13.86
C THR A 100 -0.39 14.76 14.19
N ASP A 101 -0.29 15.92 13.53
CA ASP A 101 -1.27 17.00 13.67
C ASP A 101 -2.49 16.85 12.74
N HIS A 102 -2.55 15.80 11.90
CA HIS A 102 -3.65 15.62 10.96
C HIS A 102 -4.93 15.20 11.68
N VAL A 103 -6.00 15.97 11.50
CA VAL A 103 -7.31 15.72 12.09
C VAL A 103 -8.16 14.88 11.15
N ILE A 104 -8.48 13.66 11.59
CA ILE A 104 -9.22 12.65 10.84
C ILE A 104 -10.58 13.19 10.38
N GLN A 105 -10.85 13.03 9.09
CA GLN A 105 -12.16 13.26 8.47
C GLN A 105 -12.76 11.95 7.94
N ALA A 106 -14.08 11.92 7.78
CA ALA A 106 -14.75 10.82 7.08
C ALA A 106 -14.28 10.77 5.62
N GLY A 107 -13.89 9.59 5.15
CA GLY A 107 -13.39 9.37 3.80
C GLY A 107 -11.90 9.65 3.62
N ASP A 108 -11.18 10.09 4.66
CA ASP A 108 -9.72 10.11 4.63
C ASP A 108 -9.21 8.70 4.31
N SER A 109 -8.33 8.61 3.31
CA SER A 109 -7.63 7.40 2.91
C SER A 109 -6.20 7.50 3.40
N PHE A 110 -5.88 6.69 4.40
CA PHE A 110 -4.53 6.58 4.94
C PHE A 110 -3.80 5.41 4.28
N VAL A 111 -2.54 5.65 3.94
CA VAL A 111 -1.61 4.63 3.49
C VAL A 111 -0.40 4.71 4.39
N PHE A 112 0.04 3.58 4.92
CA PHE A 112 1.23 3.51 5.73
C PHE A 112 2.11 2.32 5.35
N SER A 113 3.40 2.46 5.58
CA SER A 113 4.37 1.39 5.39
C SER A 113 5.46 1.44 6.44
N TRP A 114 6.16 0.33 6.59
CA TRP A 114 7.37 0.21 7.40
C TRP A 114 8.19 -0.97 6.88
N ASP A 115 9.47 -0.97 7.21
CA ASP A 115 10.39 -2.06 6.87
C ASP A 115 10.61 -2.94 8.10
N HIS A 116 10.57 -4.27 7.91
CA HIS A 116 11.01 -5.23 8.93
C HIS A 116 12.33 -5.84 8.49
N VAL A 117 13.44 -5.42 9.10
CA VAL A 117 14.76 -5.66 8.52
C VAL A 117 15.48 -6.92 9.04
N LEU A 118 15.05 -7.51 10.16
CA LEU A 118 15.71 -8.71 10.68
C LEU A 118 14.76 -9.75 11.30
N ARG A 119 15.02 -11.02 10.96
CA ARG A 119 14.50 -12.25 11.60
C ARG A 119 12.98 -12.49 11.48
N ALA A 120 12.63 -13.63 10.86
CA ALA A 120 11.26 -14.03 10.59
C ALA A 120 10.44 -14.34 11.85
N ASP A 121 11.12 -14.65 12.95
CA ASP A 121 10.52 -15.07 14.22
C ASP A 121 10.14 -13.89 15.12
N ARG A 122 10.12 -12.67 14.59
CA ARG A 122 9.83 -11.45 15.37
C ARG A 122 8.50 -10.86 14.93
N GLU A 123 7.46 -11.17 15.70
CA GLU A 123 6.13 -10.68 15.42
C GLU A 123 5.92 -9.26 15.95
N HIS A 124 5.19 -8.47 15.17
CA HIS A 124 4.66 -7.17 15.58
C HIS A 124 3.39 -6.84 14.81
N THR A 125 2.72 -5.79 15.24
CA THR A 125 1.51 -5.28 14.60
C THR A 125 1.65 -3.77 14.49
N VAL A 126 1.44 -3.25 13.28
CA VAL A 126 1.40 -1.82 13.00
C VAL A 126 -0.01 -1.44 12.61
N GLY A 127 -0.51 -0.31 13.10
CA GLY A 127 -1.82 0.19 12.70
C GLY A 127 -1.95 1.68 12.95
N LEU A 128 -3.06 2.26 12.48
CA LEU A 128 -3.40 3.64 12.80
C LEU A 128 -3.85 3.73 14.25
N VAL A 129 -3.44 4.80 14.91
CA VAL A 129 -3.91 5.17 16.25
C VAL A 129 -4.54 6.55 16.22
N TRP A 130 -5.37 6.85 17.21
CA TRP A 130 -5.98 8.16 17.38
C TRP A 130 -6.00 8.61 18.83
N ASN A 131 -6.07 9.92 19.04
CA ASN A 131 -6.13 10.51 20.36
C ASN A 131 -7.59 10.65 20.85
N ASP A 132 -8.04 9.71 21.68
CA ASP A 132 -9.35 9.72 22.33
C ASP A 132 -9.29 10.50 23.65
N GLY A 133 -9.32 11.83 23.56
CA GLY A 133 -9.36 12.71 24.73
C GLY A 133 -8.15 12.58 25.67
N GLY A 134 -6.97 12.29 25.11
CA GLY A 134 -5.71 12.08 25.83
C GLY A 134 -5.29 10.62 25.94
N THR A 135 -6.16 9.68 25.58
CA THR A 135 -5.83 8.25 25.53
C THR A 135 -5.57 7.83 24.09
N ILE A 136 -4.37 7.32 23.81
CA ILE A 136 -4.06 6.79 22.48
C ILE A 136 -4.75 5.45 22.29
N THR A 137 -5.55 5.33 21.24
CA THR A 137 -6.42 4.18 20.97
C THR A 137 -6.16 3.66 19.56
N SER A 138 -6.11 2.33 19.39
CA SER A 138 -5.97 1.69 18.08
C SER A 138 -7.23 1.86 17.23
N ILE A 139 -7.06 2.02 15.92
CA ILE A 139 -8.09 1.71 14.93
C ILE A 139 -7.88 0.25 14.52
N ALA A 140 -8.52 -0.67 15.24
CA ALA A 140 -8.26 -2.11 15.13
C ALA A 140 -8.43 -2.65 13.69
N GLU A 141 -9.32 -2.08 12.90
CA GLU A 141 -9.55 -2.46 11.51
C GLU A 141 -8.42 -2.07 10.55
N SER A 142 -7.46 -1.26 11.02
CA SER A 142 -6.25 -0.87 10.28
C SER A 142 -5.01 -1.64 10.71
N GLU A 143 -5.13 -2.58 11.66
CA GLU A 143 -3.98 -3.32 12.17
C GLU A 143 -3.49 -4.36 11.16
N GLU A 144 -2.20 -4.29 10.87
CA GLU A 144 -1.48 -5.20 9.98
C GLU A 144 -0.47 -6.01 10.80
N PRO A 145 -0.81 -7.25 11.20
CA PRO A 145 0.13 -8.13 11.89
C PRO A 145 1.16 -8.67 10.90
N TYR A 146 2.42 -8.76 11.32
CA TYR A 146 3.48 -9.30 10.47
C TYR A 146 4.42 -10.23 11.23
N SER A 147 4.88 -11.25 10.51
CA SER A 147 5.88 -12.24 10.93
C SER A 147 6.67 -12.69 9.69
N GLY A 148 7.80 -12.05 9.39
CA GLY A 148 8.55 -12.29 8.15
C GLY A 148 9.92 -11.60 8.13
N VAL A 149 10.60 -11.58 6.97
CA VAL A 149 11.98 -11.05 6.84
C VAL A 149 12.09 -10.14 5.64
N ILE A 150 12.63 -8.92 5.87
CA ILE A 150 13.12 -7.96 4.87
C ILE A 150 12.07 -7.72 3.79
N GLU A 151 10.97 -7.12 4.22
CA GLU A 151 9.94 -6.64 3.31
C GLU A 151 9.47 -5.28 3.81
N THR A 152 9.25 -4.38 2.87
CA THR A 152 8.40 -3.21 3.11
C THR A 152 6.97 -3.72 3.21
N ILE A 153 6.38 -3.60 4.39
CA ILE A 153 4.99 -3.93 4.61
C ILE A 153 4.17 -2.66 4.43
N THR A 154 3.00 -2.79 3.82
CA THR A 154 2.09 -1.68 3.55
C THR A 154 0.70 -2.02 4.05
N GLY A 155 0.07 -1.07 4.73
CA GLY A 155 -1.34 -1.08 5.07
C GLY A 155 -2.07 0.12 4.46
N SER A 156 -3.38 0.00 4.30
CA SER A 156 -4.23 1.13 3.92
C SER A 156 -5.58 1.05 4.62
N TYR A 157 -6.13 2.21 4.99
CA TYR A 157 -7.42 2.27 5.66
C TYR A 157 -8.17 3.54 5.30
N VAL A 158 -9.45 3.38 4.92
CA VAL A 158 -10.36 4.50 4.64
C VAL A 158 -11.31 4.66 5.82
N ILE A 159 -11.33 5.86 6.41
CA ILE A 159 -12.15 6.16 7.57
C ILE A 159 -13.63 6.15 7.19
N PRO A 160 -14.44 5.20 7.68
CA PRO A 160 -15.86 5.16 7.35
C PRO A 160 -16.61 6.33 8.01
N GLY A 161 -17.68 6.78 7.38
CA GLY A 161 -18.55 7.80 7.96
C GLY A 161 -19.12 7.36 9.31
N GLY A 162 -18.98 8.21 10.34
CA GLY A 162 -19.45 7.92 11.70
C GLY A 162 -18.45 7.15 12.58
N HIS A 163 -17.23 6.88 12.08
CA HIS A 163 -16.17 6.30 12.90
C HIS A 163 -15.83 7.21 14.11
N PRO A 164 -15.61 6.66 15.32
CA PRO A 164 -15.37 7.45 16.53
C PRO A 164 -14.09 8.30 16.49
N SER A 165 -13.11 7.94 15.65
CA SER A 165 -11.87 8.72 15.52
C SER A 165 -12.02 10.04 14.76
N ILE A 166 -13.15 10.28 14.08
CA ILE A 166 -13.38 11.51 13.32
C ILE A 166 -13.31 12.73 14.25
N GLY A 167 -12.53 13.74 13.83
CA GLY A 167 -12.28 14.95 14.61
C GLY A 167 -11.10 14.85 15.58
N SER A 168 -10.43 13.71 15.63
CA SER A 168 -9.23 13.49 16.44
C SER A 168 -7.97 13.44 15.58
N THR A 169 -6.80 13.61 16.20
CA THR A 169 -5.51 13.45 15.51
C THR A 169 -5.19 11.98 15.27
N VAL A 170 -4.51 11.69 14.15
CA VAL A 170 -4.04 10.34 13.77
C VAL A 170 -2.54 10.16 14.03
N GLY A 171 -2.12 8.92 14.22
CA GLY A 171 -0.72 8.52 14.25
C GLY A 171 -0.53 7.08 13.80
N LEU A 172 0.68 6.57 13.92
CA LEU A 172 0.98 5.14 13.83
C LEU A 172 1.29 4.56 15.20
N GLY A 173 0.77 3.38 15.49
CA GLY A 173 1.09 2.59 16.67
C GLY A 173 1.75 1.29 16.27
N VAL A 174 2.71 0.84 17.09
CA VAL A 174 3.38 -0.44 16.94
C VAL A 174 3.29 -1.20 18.25
N VAL A 175 2.93 -2.48 18.16
CA VAL A 175 2.90 -3.40 19.30
C VAL A 175 3.76 -4.61 18.97
N SER A 176 4.67 -4.98 19.88
CA SER A 176 5.47 -6.20 19.75
C SER A 176 5.05 -7.24 20.78
N PRO A 177 4.29 -8.29 20.39
CA PRO A 177 4.03 -9.43 21.28
C PRO A 177 5.24 -10.38 21.35
N GLY A 178 6.08 -10.39 20.31
CA GLY A 178 7.27 -11.23 20.16
C GLY A 178 8.55 -10.56 20.64
N ALA A 179 9.69 -11.23 20.52
CA ALA A 179 10.95 -10.72 21.08
C ALA A 179 11.79 -9.96 20.04
N TYR A 180 11.92 -8.64 20.14
CA TYR A 180 12.90 -7.83 19.39
C TYR A 180 12.73 -7.85 17.86
N PRO A 181 11.57 -7.43 17.30
CA PRO A 181 11.52 -7.04 15.90
C PRO A 181 12.43 -5.82 15.71
N GLU A 182 13.15 -5.82 14.59
CA GLU A 182 13.94 -4.69 14.10
C GLU A 182 13.13 -4.05 12.96
N ILE A 183 12.62 -2.84 13.19
CA ILE A 183 11.71 -2.13 12.29
C ILE A 183 12.22 -0.74 11.96
N ASP A 184 11.93 -0.25 10.77
CA ASP A 184 12.51 0.98 10.26
C ASP A 184 11.60 1.65 9.21
N ASN A 185 11.96 2.86 8.77
CA ASN A 185 11.43 3.54 7.60
C ASN A 185 9.89 3.62 7.57
N PHE A 186 9.32 4.10 8.69
CA PHE A 186 7.88 4.33 8.77
C PHE A 186 7.45 5.47 7.87
N ILE A 187 6.41 5.21 7.08
CA ILE A 187 5.76 6.21 6.24
C ILE A 187 4.26 6.21 6.58
N LEU A 188 3.66 7.38 6.75
CA LEU A 188 2.22 7.59 6.83
C LEU A 188 1.84 8.73 5.90
N THR A 189 0.88 8.50 5.02
CA THR A 189 0.32 9.53 4.15
C THR A 189 -1.21 9.52 4.21
N VAL A 190 -1.82 10.67 3.94
CA VAL A 190 -3.27 10.84 3.79
C VAL A 190 -3.62 11.38 2.43
N GLY A 191 -4.73 10.90 1.86
CA GLY A 191 -5.13 11.25 0.50
C GLY A 191 -4.25 10.60 -0.58
N GLY A 192 -3.32 9.73 -0.18
CA GLY A 192 -2.57 8.88 -1.10
C GLY A 192 -3.46 7.82 -1.70
N VAL A 193 -3.17 7.45 -2.96
CA VAL A 193 -3.73 6.23 -3.52
C VAL A 193 -2.98 5.06 -2.87
N PRO A 194 -3.67 4.03 -2.36
CA PRO A 194 -3.01 2.82 -1.88
C PRO A 194 -2.03 2.31 -2.94
N PRO A 195 -0.84 1.81 -2.54
CA PRO A 195 0.11 1.25 -3.50
C PRO A 195 -0.59 0.17 -4.30
N VAL A 196 -0.57 0.33 -5.62
CA VAL A 196 -1.16 -0.67 -6.50
C VAL A 196 -0.05 -1.59 -6.97
N ASP A 197 -0.27 -2.90 -6.89
CA ASP A 197 0.70 -3.86 -7.39
C ASP A 197 0.99 -3.58 -8.86
N GLY A 198 2.26 -3.40 -9.22
CA GLY A 198 2.70 -3.07 -10.58
C GLY A 198 2.73 -1.57 -10.90
N ASP A 199 2.24 -0.70 -10.01
CA ASP A 199 2.44 0.74 -10.10
C ASP A 199 3.83 1.08 -9.56
N VAL A 200 4.75 1.43 -10.46
CA VAL A 200 6.15 1.73 -10.13
C VAL A 200 6.38 3.23 -9.97
N ASP A 201 5.53 4.08 -10.53
CA ASP A 201 5.66 5.53 -10.40
C ASP A 201 4.86 6.12 -9.22
N GLY A 202 4.02 5.30 -8.58
CA GLY A 202 3.28 5.62 -7.37
C GLY A 202 2.06 6.52 -7.61
N ASN A 203 1.58 6.62 -8.85
CA ASN A 203 0.44 7.48 -9.19
C ASN A 203 -0.92 6.86 -8.86
N GLY A 204 -0.94 5.61 -8.40
CA GLY A 204 -2.13 4.86 -8.04
C GLY A 204 -2.80 4.11 -9.19
N ILE A 205 -2.17 4.03 -10.36
CA ILE A 205 -2.72 3.40 -11.56
C ILE A 205 -1.61 2.58 -12.24
N VAL A 206 -1.88 1.30 -12.47
CA VAL A 206 -0.99 0.45 -13.26
C VAL A 206 -1.25 0.71 -14.74
N ASP A 207 -0.35 1.42 -15.40
CA ASP A 207 -0.45 1.80 -16.80
C ASP A 207 0.85 1.61 -17.61
N LEU A 208 0.91 2.20 -18.81
CA LEU A 208 2.07 2.07 -19.71
C LEU A 208 3.27 2.91 -19.27
N ASN A 209 3.08 3.93 -18.43
CA ASN A 209 4.18 4.68 -17.83
C ASN A 209 4.99 3.74 -16.92
N ASP A 210 4.33 2.87 -16.16
CA ASP A 210 5.02 1.88 -15.34
C ASP A 210 5.86 0.93 -16.17
N TYR A 211 5.27 0.41 -17.26
CA TYR A 211 5.99 -0.43 -18.20
C TYR A 211 7.19 0.30 -18.83
N ASN A 212 7.06 1.58 -19.16
CA ASN A 212 8.17 2.35 -19.70
C ASN A 212 9.31 2.44 -18.68
N THR A 213 9.02 2.65 -17.40
CA THR A 213 10.02 2.64 -16.32
C THR A 213 10.73 1.30 -16.21
N ILE A 214 10.00 0.18 -16.19
CA ILE A 214 10.59 -1.18 -16.14
C ILE A 214 11.48 -1.43 -17.37
N ARG A 215 10.99 -1.08 -18.57
CA ARG A 215 11.73 -1.23 -19.83
C ARG A 215 13.01 -0.39 -19.83
N ASP A 216 12.92 0.86 -19.40
CA ASP A 216 14.03 1.81 -19.49
C ASP A 216 15.13 1.50 -18.47
N ASN A 217 14.80 0.79 -17.39
CA ASN A 217 15.75 0.32 -16.38
C ASN A 217 16.06 -1.19 -16.48
N PHE A 218 15.70 -1.87 -17.57
CA PHE A 218 15.93 -3.31 -17.72
C PHE A 218 17.43 -3.66 -17.55
N LEU A 219 17.71 -4.64 -16.69
CA LEU A 219 19.03 -5.06 -16.19
C LEU A 219 19.76 -4.07 -15.27
N LEU A 220 19.08 -3.03 -14.75
CA LEU A 220 19.62 -2.17 -13.70
C LEU A 220 19.69 -2.97 -12.38
N SER A 221 20.84 -2.91 -11.70
CA SER A 221 21.04 -3.49 -10.37
C SER A 221 22.11 -2.71 -9.59
N PRO A 222 21.91 -2.45 -8.27
CA PRO A 222 20.64 -2.66 -7.56
C PRO A 222 19.58 -1.69 -8.08
N ALA A 223 18.32 -2.09 -8.04
CA ALA A 223 17.19 -1.27 -8.41
C ALA A 223 16.20 -1.13 -7.24
N THR A 224 15.44 -0.05 -7.27
CA THR A 224 14.33 0.23 -6.37
C THR A 224 13.01 -0.01 -7.10
N LYS A 225 11.90 -0.06 -6.37
CA LYS A 225 10.56 -0.12 -6.97
C LYS A 225 10.32 1.00 -7.98
N GLN A 226 10.74 2.22 -7.68
CA GLN A 226 10.62 3.39 -8.57
C GLN A 226 11.48 3.28 -9.84
N GLN A 227 12.44 2.36 -9.84
CA GLN A 227 13.24 2.01 -11.01
C GLN A 227 12.71 0.76 -11.72
N GLY A 228 11.60 0.17 -11.28
CA GLY A 228 10.96 -0.96 -11.94
C GLY A 228 11.26 -2.34 -11.34
N ASP A 229 11.91 -2.41 -10.18
CA ASP A 229 12.11 -3.67 -9.43
C ASP A 229 10.89 -3.94 -8.53
N LEU A 230 10.02 -4.83 -9.00
CA LEU A 230 8.73 -5.19 -8.42
C LEU A 230 8.76 -6.53 -7.66
N VAL A 231 9.74 -7.41 -7.91
CA VAL A 231 9.74 -8.78 -7.34
C VAL A 231 10.83 -9.03 -6.30
N GLY A 232 11.70 -8.05 -6.00
CA GLY A 232 12.62 -8.17 -4.87
C GLY A 232 13.44 -6.91 -4.64
N PRO A 233 13.06 -6.03 -3.70
CA PRO A 233 13.70 -4.72 -3.56
C PRO A 233 15.22 -4.82 -3.42
N GLY A 234 15.94 -4.13 -4.30
CA GLY A 234 17.39 -4.14 -4.35
C GLY A 234 17.98 -5.19 -5.30
N ASP A 235 17.16 -5.88 -6.09
CA ASP A 235 17.58 -6.86 -7.10
C ASP A 235 17.80 -6.18 -8.47
N ILE A 236 17.86 -6.99 -9.53
CA ILE A 236 17.95 -6.58 -10.93
C ILE A 236 16.55 -6.43 -11.54
N VAL A 237 16.29 -5.34 -12.23
CA VAL A 237 15.07 -5.21 -13.05
C VAL A 237 15.13 -6.20 -14.21
N ASP A 238 14.26 -7.19 -14.24
CA ASP A 238 14.28 -8.28 -15.21
C ASP A 238 12.90 -8.66 -15.76
N LEU A 239 12.79 -9.86 -16.35
CA LEU A 239 11.55 -10.31 -16.98
C LEU A 239 10.46 -10.62 -15.94
N ASN A 240 10.82 -10.96 -14.71
CA ASN A 240 9.88 -11.23 -13.64
C ASN A 240 9.12 -9.94 -13.26
N ASP A 241 9.79 -8.79 -13.21
CA ASP A 241 9.13 -7.50 -12.96
C ASP A 241 8.11 -7.15 -14.04
N PHE A 242 8.49 -7.36 -15.31
CA PHE A 242 7.56 -7.19 -16.42
C PHE A 242 6.33 -8.12 -16.31
N LEU A 243 6.55 -9.39 -15.94
CA LEU A 243 5.46 -10.35 -15.78
C LEU A 243 4.55 -9.96 -14.60
N PHE A 244 5.12 -9.43 -13.52
CA PHE A 244 4.38 -8.90 -12.38
C PHE A 244 3.53 -7.70 -12.79
N TRP A 245 4.12 -6.68 -13.43
CA TRP A 245 3.37 -5.54 -13.97
C TRP A 245 2.24 -5.99 -14.90
N ARG A 246 2.53 -6.88 -15.85
CA ARG A 246 1.54 -7.36 -16.83
C ARG A 246 0.36 -8.07 -16.18
N ALA A 247 0.59 -8.77 -15.08
CA ALA A 247 -0.48 -9.45 -14.34
C ALA A 247 -1.45 -8.45 -13.67
N ASN A 248 -0.97 -7.25 -13.33
CA ASN A 248 -1.75 -6.22 -12.67
C ASN A 248 -2.26 -5.10 -13.61
N TYR A 249 -1.65 -4.97 -14.80
CA TYR A 249 -2.07 -4.00 -15.81
C TYR A 249 -3.49 -4.29 -16.33
N SER A 250 -4.40 -3.34 -16.13
CA SER A 250 -5.77 -3.40 -16.65
C SER A 250 -5.93 -2.39 -17.79
N PRO A 251 -5.91 -2.83 -19.06
CA PRO A 251 -5.94 -1.91 -20.19
C PRO A 251 -7.18 -1.02 -20.12
N PRO A 252 -7.08 0.28 -20.43
CA PRO A 252 -8.25 1.15 -20.57
C PRO A 252 -9.28 0.51 -21.52
N GLY A 253 -10.46 0.17 -21.00
CA GLY A 253 -11.53 -0.50 -21.75
C GLY A 253 -11.61 -2.03 -21.60
N ALA A 254 -10.72 -2.67 -20.83
CA ALA A 254 -10.81 -4.11 -20.55
C ALA A 254 -11.94 -4.47 -19.55
N LEU A 255 -12.40 -3.51 -18.74
CA LEU A 255 -13.32 -3.75 -17.62
C LEU A 255 -14.80 -4.01 -18.00
N GLU A 256 -15.19 -3.94 -19.28
CA GLU A 256 -16.59 -4.20 -19.68
C GLU A 256 -16.79 -5.33 -20.71
N SER A 257 -15.75 -6.09 -21.07
CA SER A 257 -15.88 -7.18 -22.07
C SER A 257 -15.90 -8.59 -21.50
N SER A 258 -16.16 -8.77 -20.19
CA SER A 258 -16.33 -10.09 -19.56
C SER A 258 -17.68 -10.77 -19.86
N GLY A 259 -18.59 -10.09 -20.58
CA GLY A 259 -19.66 -10.78 -21.28
C GLY A 259 -19.07 -11.56 -22.46
N PRO A 260 -19.57 -12.77 -22.81
CA PRO A 260 -19.23 -13.38 -24.08
C PRO A 260 -19.66 -12.41 -25.18
N GLN A 261 -18.72 -11.60 -25.68
CA GLN A 261 -18.92 -10.97 -26.97
C GLN A 261 -19.12 -12.13 -27.91
N SER A 262 -20.35 -12.27 -28.42
CA SER A 262 -20.63 -13.14 -29.54
C SER A 262 -19.77 -12.63 -30.68
N VAL A 263 -18.53 -13.13 -30.75
CA VAL A 263 -17.66 -12.95 -31.89
C VAL A 263 -18.52 -13.43 -33.05
N PRO A 264 -18.92 -12.55 -33.99
CA PRO A 264 -19.70 -12.97 -35.12
C PRO A 264 -18.94 -14.14 -35.73
N GLU A 265 -19.57 -15.32 -35.81
CA GLU A 265 -18.91 -16.47 -36.40
C GLU A 265 -18.33 -15.98 -37.73
N PRO A 266 -17.02 -16.22 -37.99
CA PRO A 266 -16.42 -15.79 -39.24
C PRO A 266 -17.34 -16.27 -40.36
N ALA A 267 -17.39 -15.52 -41.46
CA ALA A 267 -18.22 -15.84 -42.62
C ALA A 267 -17.86 -17.19 -43.29
N SER A 268 -17.29 -18.15 -42.56
CA SER A 268 -17.18 -19.58 -42.79
C SER A 268 -18.42 -20.17 -43.46
N TRP A 269 -19.63 -19.80 -43.05
CA TRP A 269 -20.86 -20.22 -43.75
C TRP A 269 -20.97 -19.64 -45.16
N LEU A 270 -20.57 -18.39 -45.34
CA LEU A 270 -20.52 -17.73 -46.65
C LEU A 270 -19.43 -18.35 -47.55
N ILE A 271 -18.24 -18.62 -47.00
CA ILE A 271 -17.12 -19.26 -47.71
C ILE A 271 -17.47 -20.71 -48.06
N ALA A 272 -18.06 -21.46 -47.13
CA ALA A 272 -18.55 -22.81 -47.38
C ALA A 272 -19.64 -22.82 -48.45
N GLY A 273 -20.57 -21.86 -48.41
CA GLY A 273 -21.59 -21.67 -49.44
C GLY A 273 -21.00 -21.36 -50.82
N LEU A 274 -20.01 -20.46 -50.89
CA LEU A 274 -19.30 -20.14 -52.13
C LEU A 274 -18.52 -21.34 -52.68
N GLY A 275 -17.89 -22.13 -51.80
CA GLY A 275 -17.20 -23.37 -52.18
C GLY A 275 -18.16 -24.40 -52.78
N LEU A 276 -19.31 -24.62 -52.14
CA LEU A 276 -20.34 -25.52 -52.65
C LEU A 276 -20.94 -25.04 -53.97
N ALA A 277 -21.18 -23.73 -54.12
CA ALA A 277 -21.66 -23.14 -55.36
C ALA A 277 -20.64 -23.33 -56.50
N ALA A 278 -19.34 -23.11 -56.24
CA ALA A 278 -18.28 -23.32 -57.22
C ALA A 278 -18.17 -24.79 -57.69
N ILE A 279 -18.32 -25.74 -56.76
CA ILE A 279 -18.35 -27.19 -57.07
C ILE A 279 -19.59 -27.52 -57.91
N GLY A 280 -20.77 -26.99 -57.55
CA GLY A 280 -22.02 -27.18 -58.29
C GLY A 280 -21.96 -26.66 -59.73
N CYS A 281 -21.46 -25.43 -59.92
CA CYS A 281 -21.30 -24.84 -61.26
C CYS A 281 -20.32 -25.61 -62.15
N ARG A 282 -19.33 -26.31 -61.58
CA ARG A 282 -18.39 -27.14 -62.36
C ARG A 282 -19.04 -28.42 -62.90
N LYS A 283 -19.99 -29.01 -62.17
CA LYS A 283 -20.70 -30.22 -62.58
C LYS A 283 -21.73 -29.95 -63.69
N ALA A 284 -22.38 -28.79 -63.68
CA ALA A 284 -23.37 -28.40 -64.69
C ALA A 284 -22.78 -28.05 -66.08
N ARG A 285 -21.45 -27.89 -66.18
CA ARG A 285 -20.74 -27.59 -67.45
C ARG A 285 -20.16 -28.82 -68.15
N ARG A 286 -20.31 -30.02 -67.58
CA ARG A 286 -19.96 -31.30 -68.22
C ARG A 286 -21.22 -31.97 -68.72
#